data_AF-A0A2W6CEV4-F1
#
_entry.id   AF-A0A2W6CEV4-F1
#
_cell.length_a   1.000
_cell.length_b   1.000
_cell.length_c   1.000
_cell.angle_alpha   90.00
_cell.angle_beta   90.00
_cell.angle_gamma   90.00
#
_symmetry.space_group_name_H-M   'P 1'
#
loop_
_entity.id
_entity.type
_entity.pdbx_description
1 polymer ?
#
loop_
_entity_poly.entity_id
_entity_poly.type
_entity_poly.pdbx_seq_one_letter_code
_entity_poly.pdbx_strand_id
1 'polypeptide(L)'
;MAPPVAPILLLIRSAAAADPDMQQLLVDTDRQRLLRMRHNAQVLASHLRPGITQNATAEILRTYSSPDLYDLLVVRRHWSIHRYGRFIVDGMIAALLP
;
A
#
# COMPACT_ATOMS: atom_id res chain seq x y z
N MET A 1 -11.50 5.49 1.94
CA MET A 1 -11.78 4.29 2.76
C MET A 1 -10.97 3.13 2.19
N ALA A 2 -10.03 2.54 2.94
CA ALA A 2 -9.45 1.26 2.52
C ALA A 2 -10.47 0.14 2.87
N PRO A 3 -10.93 -0.68 1.90
CA PRO A 3 -11.94 -1.70 2.16
C PRO A 3 -11.35 -2.89 2.97
N PRO A 4 -12.18 -3.82 3.48
CA PRO A 4 -11.85 -4.96 4.36
C PRO A 4 -10.89 -6.03 3.78
N VAL A 5 -10.01 -5.64 2.85
CA VAL A 5 -9.05 -6.50 2.15
C VAL A 5 -7.81 -6.78 3.01
N ALA A 6 -7.48 -5.92 3.98
CA ALA A 6 -6.26 -6.06 4.77
C ALA A 6 -6.18 -7.34 5.63
N PRO A 7 -7.26 -7.78 6.32
CA PRO A 7 -7.26 -9.06 7.03
C PRO A 7 -7.08 -10.27 6.10
N ILE A 8 -7.66 -10.23 4.91
CA ILE A 8 -7.55 -11.30 3.90
C ILE A 8 -6.11 -11.41 3.39
N LEU A 9 -5.46 -10.26 3.13
CA LEU A 9 -4.05 -10.21 2.74
C LEU A 9 -3.11 -10.80 3.80
N LEU A 10 -3.39 -10.55 5.08
CA LEU A 10 -2.59 -11.12 6.16
C LEU A 10 -2.76 -12.65 6.27
N LEU A 11 -3.97 -13.16 6.06
CA LEU A 11 -4.22 -14.61 6.01
C LEU A 11 -3.46 -15.26 4.84
N ILE A 12 -3.56 -14.68 3.64
CA ILE A 12 -2.81 -15.15 2.47
C ILE A 12 -1.30 -15.11 2.74
N ARG A 13 -0.77 -14.05 3.37
CA ARG A 13 0.65 -13.94 3.74
C ARG A 13 1.09 -14.99 4.75
N SER A 14 0.25 -15.30 5.73
CA SER A 14 0.54 -16.34 6.73
C SER A 14 0.55 -17.75 6.12
N ALA A 15 -0.35 -18.02 5.17
CA ALA A 15 -0.42 -19.30 4.47
C ALA A 15 0.69 -19.47 3.42
N ALA A 16 1.11 -18.37 2.77
CA ALA A 16 2.19 -18.34 1.79
C ALA A 16 3.55 -18.85 2.33
N ALA A 17 3.76 -18.89 3.65
CA ALA A 17 4.98 -19.48 4.20
C ALA A 17 5.06 -21.01 4.03
N ALA A 18 3.92 -21.69 3.85
CA ALA A 18 3.81 -23.14 3.79
C ALA A 18 3.10 -23.68 2.54
N ASP A 19 2.44 -22.81 1.76
CA ASP A 19 1.65 -23.18 0.59
C ASP A 19 2.07 -22.36 -0.66
N PRO A 20 2.65 -23.02 -1.69
CA PRO A 20 3.05 -22.36 -2.93
C PRO A 20 1.92 -21.67 -3.70
N ASP A 21 0.70 -22.20 -3.64
CA ASP A 21 -0.45 -21.58 -4.33
C ASP A 21 -0.84 -20.27 -3.62
N MET A 22 -0.69 -20.22 -2.29
CA MET A 22 -0.88 -19.00 -1.50
C MET A 22 0.25 -17.99 -1.71
N GLN A 23 1.48 -18.43 -2.00
CA GLN A 23 2.56 -17.53 -2.45
C GLN A 23 2.21 -16.88 -3.78
N GLN A 24 1.72 -17.67 -4.73
CA GLN A 24 1.33 -17.17 -6.05
C GLN A 24 0.17 -16.17 -5.94
N LEU A 25 -0.83 -16.49 -5.11
CA LEU A 25 -1.96 -15.59 -4.83
C LEU A 25 -1.51 -14.28 -4.17
N LEU A 26 -0.53 -14.32 -3.27
CA LEU A 26 0.05 -13.12 -2.67
C LEU A 26 0.73 -12.23 -3.73
N VAL A 27 1.55 -12.82 -4.58
CA VAL A 27 2.25 -12.13 -5.69
C VAL A 27 1.26 -11.47 -6.64
N ASP A 28 0.20 -12.18 -7.03
CA ASP A 28 -0.79 -11.66 -7.97
C ASP A 28 -1.66 -10.56 -7.34
N THR A 29 -1.98 -10.67 -6.05
CA THR A 29 -2.70 -9.62 -5.33
C THR A 29 -1.85 -8.36 -5.18
N ASP A 30 -0.56 -8.51 -4.84
CA ASP A 30 0.39 -7.40 -4.78
C ASP A 30 0.57 -6.73 -6.15
N ARG A 31 0.66 -7.52 -7.22
CA ARG A 31 0.75 -7.03 -8.60
C ARG A 31 -0.49 -6.23 -9.01
N GLN A 32 -1.69 -6.74 -8.73
CA GLN A 32 -2.94 -6.02 -9.02
C GLN A 32 -3.05 -4.70 -8.23
N ARG A 33 -2.61 -4.72 -6.97
CA ARG A 33 -2.59 -3.52 -6.14
C ARG A 33 -1.61 -2.48 -6.68
N LEU A 34 -0.43 -2.92 -7.12
CA LEU A 34 0.57 -2.06 -7.76
C LEU A 34 0.05 -1.45 -9.07
N LEU A 35 -0.66 -2.22 -9.91
CA LEU A 35 -1.26 -1.72 -11.16
C LEU A 35 -2.31 -0.64 -10.91
N ARG A 36 -3.20 -0.85 -9.93
CA ARG A 36 -4.18 0.18 -9.52
C ARG A 36 -3.49 1.45 -9.00
N MET A 37 -2.38 1.30 -8.28
CA MET A 37 -1.63 2.44 -7.76
C MET A 37 -0.88 3.20 -8.86
N ARG A 38 -0.38 2.52 -9.91
CA ARG A 38 0.19 3.18 -11.09
C ARG A 38 -0.85 3.98 -11.87
N HIS A 39 -2.09 3.47 -11.96
CA HIS A 39 -3.20 4.24 -12.53
C HIS A 39 -3.51 5.49 -11.69
N ASN A 40 -3.60 5.37 -10.37
CA ASN A 40 -3.77 6.52 -9.48
C ASN A 40 -2.61 7.54 -9.60
N ALA A 41 -1.37 7.07 -9.77
CA ALA A 41 -0.21 7.93 -9.97
C ALA A 41 -0.28 8.72 -11.28
N GLN A 42 -0.85 8.15 -12.36
CA GLN A 42 -1.08 8.86 -13.61
C GLN A 42 -2.11 9.99 -13.44
N VAL A 43 -3.17 9.76 -12.66
CA VAL A 43 -4.17 10.80 -12.34
C VAL A 43 -3.54 11.94 -11.51
N LEU A 44 -2.60 11.61 -10.63
CA LEU A 44 -1.92 12.58 -9.78
C LEU A 44 -0.78 13.32 -10.47
N ALA A 45 -0.38 12.92 -11.68
CA ALA A 45 0.85 13.41 -12.33
C ALA A 45 0.90 14.94 -12.48
N SER A 46 -0.23 15.60 -12.76
CA SER A 46 -0.32 17.07 -12.87
C SER A 46 -0.37 17.80 -11.53
N HIS A 47 -0.52 17.07 -10.42
CA HIS A 47 -0.66 17.61 -9.06
C HIS A 47 0.57 17.33 -8.19
N LEU A 48 1.59 16.65 -8.75
CA LEU A 48 2.81 16.34 -8.02
C LEU A 48 3.58 17.62 -7.71
N ARG A 49 4.17 17.67 -6.53
CA ARG A 49 5.10 18.75 -6.16
C ARG A 49 6.27 18.83 -7.15
N PRO A 50 6.82 20.02 -7.42
CA PRO A 50 7.96 20.17 -8.34
C PRO A 50 9.14 19.27 -7.96
N GLY A 51 9.77 18.67 -8.97
CA GLY A 51 10.99 17.86 -8.79
C GLY A 51 10.77 16.40 -8.40
N ILE A 52 9.53 15.94 -8.18
CA ILE A 52 9.27 14.51 -8.02
C ILE A 52 9.19 13.83 -9.39
N THR A 53 9.93 12.72 -9.53
CA THR A 53 9.89 11.88 -10.72
C THR A 53 8.77 10.84 -10.62
N GLN A 54 8.34 10.32 -11.77
CA GLN A 54 7.37 9.21 -11.80
C GLN A 54 7.88 7.96 -11.06
N ASN A 55 9.18 7.68 -11.14
CA ASN A 55 9.78 6.55 -10.42
C ASN A 55 9.74 6.76 -8.90
N ALA A 56 10.13 7.95 -8.43
CA ALA A 56 10.04 8.29 -7.00
C ALA A 56 8.59 8.24 -6.49
N THR A 57 7.63 8.70 -7.31
CA THR A 57 6.20 8.60 -7.00
C THR A 57 5.78 7.15 -6.79
N ALA A 58 6.17 6.25 -7.69
CA ALA A 58 5.85 4.83 -7.58
C ALA A 58 6.49 4.17 -6.35
N GLU A 59 7.72 4.53 -6.00
CA GLU A 59 8.42 4.05 -4.80
C GLU A 59 7.73 4.49 -3.52
N ILE A 60 7.35 5.77 -3.42
CA ILE A 60 6.60 6.32 -2.28
C ILE A 60 5.26 5.62 -2.13
N LEU A 61 4.48 5.54 -3.21
CA LEU A 61 3.19 4.87 -3.21
C LEU A 61 3.33 3.41 -2.75
N ARG A 62 4.26 2.65 -3.34
CA ARG A 62 4.52 1.25 -2.96
C ARG A 62 4.86 1.11 -1.48
N THR A 63 5.71 1.99 -0.96
CA THR A 63 6.12 1.99 0.45
C THR A 63 4.92 2.14 1.36
N TYR A 64 4.11 3.18 1.17
CA TYR A 64 2.94 3.45 2.00
C TYR A 64 1.79 2.44 1.82
N SER A 65 1.83 1.62 0.77
CA SER A 65 0.89 0.50 0.62
C SER A 65 1.48 -0.85 1.00
N SER A 66 2.70 -0.93 1.53
CA SER A 66 3.30 -2.21 1.85
C SER A 66 2.51 -2.93 2.97
N PRO A 67 2.39 -4.26 2.90
CA PRO A 67 1.80 -5.05 3.98
C PRO A 67 2.59 -4.95 5.29
N ASP A 68 3.89 -4.64 5.23
CA ASP A 68 4.75 -4.48 6.42
C ASP A 68 4.33 -3.28 7.27
N LEU A 69 3.91 -2.17 6.65
CA LEU A 69 3.39 -1.02 7.40
C LEU A 69 2.06 -1.35 8.10
N TYR A 70 1.20 -2.17 7.50
CA TYR A 70 -0.02 -2.63 8.14
C TYR A 70 0.28 -3.58 9.30
N ASP A 71 1.16 -4.56 9.11
CA ASP A 71 1.57 -5.50 10.17
C ASP A 71 2.16 -4.73 11.36
N LEU A 72 3.10 -3.83 11.10
CA LEU A 72 3.73 -3.06 12.17
C LEU A 72 2.71 -2.20 12.93
N LEU A 73 1.92 -1.38 12.23
CA LEU A 73 1.12 -0.34 12.88
C LEU A 73 -0.22 -0.90 13.41
N VAL A 74 -0.91 -1.73 12.63
CA VAL A 74 -2.24 -2.24 13.00
C VAL A 74 -2.13 -3.52 13.83
N VAL A 75 -1.32 -4.49 13.41
CA VAL A 75 -1.24 -5.79 14.11
C VAL A 75 -0.39 -5.68 15.37
N ARG A 76 0.87 -5.24 15.26
CA ARG A 76 1.82 -5.23 16.39
C ARG A 76 1.66 -4.03 17.31
N ARG A 77 1.28 -2.87 16.78
CA ARG A 77 1.09 -1.63 17.56
C ARG A 77 -0.37 -1.29 17.83
N HIS A 78 -1.29 -2.15 17.41
CA HIS A 78 -2.73 -2.06 17.70
C HIS A 78 -3.36 -0.72 17.32
N TRP A 79 -2.87 -0.08 16.26
CA TRP A 79 -3.55 1.10 15.72
C TRP A 79 -4.90 0.70 15.15
N SER A 80 -5.91 1.53 15.37
CA SER A 80 -7.17 1.38 14.66
C SER A 80 -6.95 1.56 13.15
N ILE A 81 -7.73 0.83 12.34
CA ILE A 81 -7.69 0.95 10.87
C ILE A 81 -7.95 2.39 10.43
N HIS A 82 -8.81 3.13 11.14
CA HIS A 82 -9.07 4.53 10.86
C HIS A 82 -7.83 5.42 11.08
N ARG A 83 -7.08 5.18 12.17
CA ARG A 83 -5.83 5.89 12.42
C ARG A 83 -4.77 5.56 11.37
N TYR A 84 -4.62 4.28 11.02
CA TYR A 84 -3.71 3.84 9.97
C TYR A 84 -4.05 4.47 8.62
N GLY A 85 -5.33 4.46 8.22
CA GLY A 85 -5.78 5.06 6.98
C GLY A 85 -5.44 6.55 6.87
N ARG A 86 -5.66 7.33 7.93
CA ARG A 86 -5.26 8.75 7.97
C ARG A 86 -3.76 8.91 7.84
N PHE A 87 -2.98 8.16 8.62
CA PHE A 87 -1.51 8.22 8.56
C PHE A 87 -0.95 7.95 7.15
N ILE A 88 -1.48 6.94 6.45
CA ILE A 88 -1.07 6.63 5.08
C ILE A 88 -1.43 7.76 4.13
N VAL A 89 -2.65 8.29 4.21
CA VAL A 89 -3.12 9.37 3.34
C VAL A 89 -2.33 10.65 3.58
N ASP A 90 -2.20 11.08 4.84
CA ASP A 90 -1.49 12.30 5.23
C ASP A 90 -0.01 12.21 4.83
N GLY A 91 0.62 11.05 5.04
CA GLY A 91 2.01 10.80 4.63
C GLY A 91 2.20 10.82 3.11
N MET A 92 1.28 10.24 2.35
CA MET A 92 1.31 10.30 0.88
C MET A 92 1.09 11.73 0.37
N ILE A 93 0.14 12.48 0.94
CA ILE A 93 -0.11 13.88 0.58
C ILE A 93 1.14 14.71 0.83
N ALA A 94 1.71 14.66 2.03
CA ALA A 94 2.91 15.42 2.37
C ALA A 94 4.13 15.03 1.52
N ALA A 95 4.21 13.77 1.09
CA ALA A 95 5.31 13.29 0.26
C ALA A 95 5.15 13.64 -1.23
N LEU A 96 3.93 13.74 -1.75
CA LEU A 96 3.68 13.80 -3.19
C LEU A 96 3.10 15.14 -3.67
N LEU A 97 2.35 15.83 -2.82
CA LEU A 97 1.61 17.05 -3.18
C LEU A 97 2.26 18.30 -2.57
N PRO A 98 1.97 19.50 -3.12
CA PRO A 98 2.39 20.78 -2.54
C PRO A 98 1.82 21.04 -1.14
#